data_AF-A0A365U9A9-F1
#
_entry.id   AF-A0A365U9A9-F1
#
_cell.length_a   1.000
_cell.length_b   1.000
_cell.length_c   1.000
_cell.angle_alpha   90.00
_cell.angle_beta   90.00
_cell.angle_gamma   90.00
#
_symmetry.space_group_name_H-M   'P 1'
#
loop_
_entity.id
_entity.type
_entity.pdbx_description
1 polymer ?
#
loop_
_entity_poly.entity_id
_entity_poly.type
_entity_poly.pdbx_seq_one_letter_code
_entity_poly.pdbx_strand_id
1 'polypeptide(L)'
;MSLNTFGHVFRVTTWGESHGPALGAVVDGCPPGVPLAEADLQVWLDRRKPGQSRYVTQRREPDAVEILSGVFEGRSTGTPIQLLIRNADQRSKDYSEIAGKFRPGHADIAYWQKYGLRDYRGGGRSSARETAARVAAGGVARAALAELAPALSIQGYMVQIGPHPIDRGRFDAEEIARNPFWCPDAQAAEGWADYLDGLRKSGDSAGAMVEVVARGVPEGLGAPVYGKLDADLAAAMMSINAVKGVEIGEGMAAAALTGSANADEIFMGNDGRPAYASNHAGGILGGISTGQDVVVRFAVKPTSSILTPRRTITTAGEPAEIVTKGRHDPCVGIRAVPVGEAMMACVLLDHLLLDRAQTGGARGPIG
;
A
#
# COMPACT_ATOMS: atom_id res chain seq x y z
N MET A 1 9.41 -20.89 -7.33
CA MET A 1 7.99 -20.52 -7.16
C MET A 1 7.89 -18.99 -7.09
N SER A 2 6.97 -18.35 -7.82
CA SER A 2 6.90 -16.89 -7.97
C SER A 2 6.28 -16.14 -6.80
N LEU A 3 5.77 -16.83 -5.76
CA LEU A 3 5.06 -16.27 -4.59
C LEU A 3 4.21 -15.05 -4.97
N ASN A 4 3.16 -15.29 -5.76
CA ASN A 4 2.25 -14.24 -6.26
C ASN A 4 0.87 -14.25 -5.57
N THR A 5 0.74 -14.97 -4.46
CA THR A 5 -0.45 -14.99 -3.61
C THR A 5 -0.09 -14.51 -2.21
N PHE A 6 -0.90 -13.63 -1.63
CA PHE A 6 -0.83 -13.27 -0.20
C PHE A 6 -2.15 -13.64 0.50
N GLY A 7 -2.11 -13.72 1.85
CA GLY A 7 -3.25 -14.04 2.71
C GLY A 7 -3.42 -15.53 3.00
N HIS A 8 -4.22 -15.86 4.01
CA HIS A 8 -4.48 -17.22 4.48
C HIS A 8 -5.87 -17.72 4.05
N VAL A 9 -6.91 -16.97 4.44
CA VAL A 9 -8.32 -17.21 4.11
C VAL A 9 -8.75 -16.28 3.01
N PHE A 10 -8.60 -14.96 3.21
CA PHE A 10 -8.79 -13.97 2.15
C PHE A 10 -7.52 -13.87 1.33
N ARG A 11 -7.48 -14.64 0.24
CA ARG A 11 -6.28 -14.83 -0.57
C ARG A 11 -6.36 -14.03 -1.85
N VAL A 12 -5.30 -13.31 -2.16
CA VAL A 12 -5.23 -12.51 -3.39
C VAL A 12 -4.04 -12.96 -4.21
N THR A 13 -4.31 -13.43 -5.43
CA THR A 13 -3.30 -13.83 -6.41
C THR A 13 -3.26 -12.83 -7.55
N THR A 14 -2.15 -12.11 -7.72
CA THR A 14 -2.05 -11.11 -8.81
C THR A 14 -1.33 -11.69 -10.03
N TRP A 15 -1.65 -11.17 -11.21
CA TRP A 15 -1.09 -11.60 -12.50
C TRP A 15 -0.94 -10.42 -13.48
N GLY A 16 -0.13 -10.60 -14.53
CA GLY A 16 0.12 -9.61 -15.58
C GLY A 16 1.32 -8.69 -15.37
N GLU A 17 1.74 -8.07 -16.48
CA GLU A 17 2.90 -7.19 -16.62
C GLU A 17 2.48 -5.78 -17.04
N SER A 18 3.31 -4.79 -16.71
CA SER A 18 3.01 -3.38 -17.03
C SER A 18 2.83 -3.05 -18.51
N HIS A 19 3.44 -3.84 -19.41
CA HIS A 19 3.33 -3.72 -20.87
C HIS A 19 2.71 -4.98 -21.50
N GLY A 20 2.00 -5.78 -20.68
CA GLY A 20 1.12 -6.83 -21.17
C GLY A 20 -0.23 -6.23 -21.61
N PRO A 21 -1.12 -7.01 -22.24
CA PRO A 21 -2.45 -6.52 -22.63
C PRO A 21 -3.32 -6.13 -21.43
N ALA A 22 -3.12 -6.78 -20.29
CA ALA A 22 -3.85 -6.55 -19.05
C ALA A 22 -3.07 -7.02 -17.83
N LEU A 23 -3.58 -6.67 -16.66
CA LEU A 23 -3.20 -7.22 -15.36
C LEU A 23 -4.47 -7.49 -14.54
N GLY A 24 -4.34 -8.21 -13.43
CA GLY A 24 -5.50 -8.50 -12.62
C GLY A 24 -5.17 -9.20 -11.31
N ALA A 25 -6.23 -9.56 -10.60
CA ALA A 25 -6.18 -10.36 -9.39
C ALA A 25 -7.27 -11.43 -9.40
N VAL A 26 -6.98 -12.57 -8.79
CA VAL A 26 -7.97 -13.53 -8.32
C VAL A 26 -8.08 -13.36 -6.81
N VAL A 27 -9.27 -13.03 -6.32
CA VAL A 27 -9.59 -12.98 -4.89
C VAL A 27 -10.34 -14.25 -4.52
N ASP A 28 -9.78 -15.04 -3.63
CA ASP A 28 -10.40 -16.24 -3.06
C ASP A 28 -10.68 -16.04 -1.57
N GLY A 29 -11.71 -16.70 -1.05
CA GLY A 29 -12.14 -16.57 0.35
C GLY A 29 -12.91 -15.29 0.69
N CYS A 30 -13.41 -14.54 -0.29
CA CYS A 30 -14.43 -13.53 -0.04
C CYS A 30 -15.72 -14.22 0.44
N PRO A 31 -16.33 -13.82 1.58
CA PRO A 31 -17.61 -14.39 2.02
C PRO A 31 -18.71 -14.23 0.95
N PRO A 32 -19.67 -15.17 0.85
CA PRO A 32 -20.84 -15.01 -0.02
C PRO A 32 -21.79 -13.92 0.49
N GLY A 33 -22.58 -13.35 -0.40
CA GLY A 33 -23.65 -12.40 -0.09
C GLY A 33 -23.22 -10.94 0.06
N VAL A 34 -21.92 -10.62 -0.04
CA VAL A 34 -21.38 -9.26 0.04
C VAL A 34 -21.82 -8.47 -1.19
N PRO A 35 -22.51 -7.32 -1.05
CA PRO A 35 -22.81 -6.44 -2.18
C PRO A 35 -21.53 -6.00 -2.89
N LEU A 36 -21.46 -6.22 -4.20
CA LEU A 36 -20.25 -5.94 -4.98
C LEU A 36 -20.55 -5.69 -6.46
N ALA A 37 -20.13 -4.54 -6.95
CA ALA A 37 -20.09 -4.15 -8.36
C ALA A 37 -18.75 -3.49 -8.72
N GLU A 38 -18.44 -3.38 -10.03
CA GLU A 38 -17.23 -2.68 -10.48
C GLU A 38 -17.13 -1.25 -9.96
N ALA A 39 -18.27 -0.55 -9.84
CA ALA A 39 -18.32 0.82 -9.35
C ALA A 39 -17.79 0.97 -7.91
N ASP A 40 -18.01 -0.04 -7.06
CA ASP A 40 -17.55 -0.06 -5.67
C ASP A 40 -16.02 -0.20 -5.57
N LEU A 41 -15.41 -0.83 -6.59
CA LEU A 41 -13.98 -1.00 -6.71
C LEU A 41 -13.32 0.21 -7.40
N GLN A 42 -14.02 0.78 -8.39
CA GLN A 42 -13.49 1.85 -9.23
C GLN A 42 -13.14 3.10 -8.44
N VAL A 43 -13.88 3.43 -7.37
CA VAL A 43 -13.56 4.60 -6.52
C VAL A 43 -12.15 4.54 -5.92
N TRP A 44 -11.66 3.34 -5.60
CA TRP A 44 -10.32 3.13 -5.03
C TRP A 44 -9.25 3.15 -6.11
N LEU A 45 -9.53 2.54 -7.26
CA LEU A 45 -8.65 2.59 -8.44
C LEU A 45 -8.48 4.02 -8.93
N ASP A 46 -9.56 4.81 -8.90
CA ASP A 46 -9.56 6.21 -9.25
C ASP A 46 -8.71 7.05 -8.33
N ARG A 47 -8.62 6.72 -7.03
CA ARG A 47 -7.69 7.36 -6.07
C ARG A 47 -6.22 7.02 -6.34
N ARG A 48 -5.94 5.84 -6.91
CA ARG A 48 -4.57 5.33 -7.18
C ARG A 48 -4.04 5.69 -8.58
N LYS A 49 -4.93 5.90 -9.55
CA LYS A 49 -4.57 6.03 -10.96
C LYS A 49 -3.60 7.19 -11.21
N PRO A 50 -2.73 7.10 -12.23
CA PRO A 50 -1.82 8.18 -12.57
C PRO A 50 -2.57 9.42 -13.10
N GLY A 51 -1.87 10.55 -13.22
CA GLY A 51 -2.39 11.75 -13.89
C GLY A 51 -3.35 12.61 -13.08
N GLN A 52 -3.53 12.34 -11.78
CA GLN A 52 -4.40 13.14 -10.91
C GLN A 52 -3.86 14.53 -10.58
N SER A 53 -2.55 14.71 -10.61
CA SER A 53 -1.90 15.99 -10.30
C SER A 53 -0.59 16.13 -11.08
N ARG A 54 -0.02 17.33 -11.06
CA ARG A 54 1.30 17.59 -11.66
C ARG A 54 2.46 16.91 -10.92
N TYR A 55 2.24 16.39 -9.72
CA TYR A 55 3.27 15.76 -8.86
C TYR A 55 3.31 14.24 -9.00
N VAL A 56 2.51 13.67 -9.88
CA VAL A 56 2.53 12.24 -10.24
C VAL A 56 2.76 12.07 -11.74
N THR A 57 3.00 10.83 -12.17
CA THR A 57 3.20 10.47 -13.56
C THR A 57 1.99 10.86 -14.40
N GLN A 58 2.27 11.46 -15.56
CA GLN A 58 1.27 12.00 -16.47
C GLN A 58 0.72 10.94 -17.46
N ARG A 59 0.82 9.65 -17.11
CA ARG A 59 0.20 8.56 -17.88
C ARG A 59 -1.32 8.65 -17.77
N ARG A 60 -2.02 8.25 -18.83
CA ARG A 60 -3.48 8.22 -18.86
C ARG A 60 -3.95 6.77 -18.91
N GLU A 61 -4.01 6.16 -17.74
CA GLU A 61 -4.57 4.82 -17.57
C GLU A 61 -5.94 4.96 -16.91
N PRO A 62 -7.03 4.46 -17.53
CA PRO A 62 -8.36 4.55 -16.93
C PRO A 62 -8.50 3.67 -15.68
N ASP A 63 -7.67 2.63 -15.56
CA ASP A 63 -7.74 1.62 -14.50
C ASP A 63 -9.15 1.04 -14.36
N ALA A 64 -9.85 0.86 -15.47
CA ALA A 64 -11.19 0.27 -15.51
C ALA A 64 -11.09 -1.20 -15.11
N VAL A 65 -11.76 -1.56 -14.00
CA VAL A 65 -11.88 -2.94 -13.53
C VAL A 65 -13.11 -3.61 -14.13
N GLU A 66 -12.96 -4.89 -14.45
CA GLU A 66 -14.03 -5.77 -14.91
C GLU A 66 -14.06 -7.00 -13.99
N ILE A 67 -15.24 -7.35 -13.45
CA ILE A 67 -15.44 -8.55 -12.64
C ILE A 67 -15.86 -9.71 -13.56
N LEU A 68 -15.02 -10.73 -13.68
CA LEU A 68 -15.23 -11.85 -14.61
C LEU A 68 -15.87 -13.09 -13.95
N SER A 69 -15.84 -13.19 -12.62
CA SER A 69 -16.38 -14.34 -11.87
C SER A 69 -16.65 -13.97 -10.42
N GLY A 70 -17.27 -14.88 -9.67
CA GLY A 70 -17.44 -14.78 -8.22
C GLY A 70 -18.51 -13.78 -7.76
N VAL A 71 -19.26 -13.20 -8.69
CA VAL A 71 -20.39 -12.30 -8.45
C VAL A 71 -21.58 -12.75 -9.28
N PHE A 72 -22.77 -12.78 -8.66
CA PHE A 72 -24.04 -13.05 -9.30
C PHE A 72 -25.10 -12.12 -8.68
N GLU A 73 -25.92 -11.48 -9.52
CA GLU A 73 -26.96 -10.52 -9.08
C GLU A 73 -26.43 -9.43 -8.13
N GLY A 74 -25.21 -8.92 -8.40
CA GLY A 74 -24.59 -7.85 -7.62
C GLY A 74 -24.08 -8.27 -6.23
N ARG A 75 -23.95 -9.58 -5.98
CA ARG A 75 -23.44 -10.13 -4.72
C ARG A 75 -22.34 -11.15 -4.95
N SER A 76 -21.37 -11.20 -4.05
CA SER A 76 -20.36 -12.25 -4.05
C SER A 76 -21.00 -13.64 -3.86
N THR A 77 -20.48 -14.65 -4.56
CA THR A 77 -21.00 -16.03 -4.49
C THR A 77 -20.28 -16.89 -3.46
N GLY A 78 -19.21 -16.38 -2.84
CA GLY A 78 -18.32 -17.17 -1.97
C GLY A 78 -17.27 -17.97 -2.74
N THR A 79 -17.24 -17.86 -4.08
CA THR A 79 -16.25 -18.51 -4.96
C THR A 79 -15.26 -17.47 -5.50
N PRO A 80 -14.16 -17.88 -6.15
CA PRO A 80 -13.13 -16.94 -6.59
C PRO A 80 -13.65 -15.82 -7.50
N ILE A 81 -13.30 -14.58 -7.13
CA ILE A 81 -13.61 -13.35 -7.86
C ILE A 81 -12.42 -12.98 -8.75
N GLN A 82 -12.60 -13.07 -10.06
CA GLN A 82 -11.59 -12.68 -11.04
C GLN A 82 -11.76 -11.20 -11.42
N LEU A 83 -10.70 -10.42 -11.21
CA LEU A 83 -10.63 -9.00 -11.56
C LEU A 83 -9.67 -8.81 -12.75
N LEU A 84 -10.12 -8.10 -13.77
CA LEU A 84 -9.35 -7.77 -14.97
C LEU A 84 -9.21 -6.25 -15.12
N ILE A 85 -8.01 -5.76 -15.44
CA ILE A 85 -7.71 -4.36 -15.75
C ILE A 85 -6.87 -4.30 -17.02
N ARG A 86 -7.39 -3.65 -18.07
CA ARG A 86 -6.68 -3.52 -19.36
C ARG A 86 -5.67 -2.37 -19.32
N ASN A 87 -4.52 -2.56 -19.95
CA ASN A 87 -3.49 -1.52 -20.08
C ASN A 87 -3.72 -0.71 -21.38
N ALA A 88 -3.86 0.61 -21.27
CA ALA A 88 -4.27 1.46 -22.40
C ALA A 88 -3.18 2.44 -22.92
N ASP A 89 -2.21 2.88 -22.12
CA ASP A 89 -1.18 3.89 -22.50
C ASP A 89 0.23 3.28 -22.51
N GLN A 90 0.39 2.17 -23.24
CA GLN A 90 1.69 1.50 -23.38
C GLN A 90 2.54 2.15 -24.47
N ARG A 91 3.73 2.65 -24.10
CA ARG A 91 4.72 3.21 -25.04
C ARG A 91 6.02 2.45 -24.97
N SER A 92 6.03 1.25 -25.57
CA SER A 92 7.20 0.36 -25.54
C SER A 92 8.45 0.96 -26.21
N LYS A 93 8.27 1.89 -27.16
CA LYS A 93 9.38 2.54 -27.89
C LYS A 93 10.29 3.39 -27.00
N ASP A 94 9.78 3.89 -25.86
CA ASP A 94 10.57 4.74 -24.95
C ASP A 94 11.65 3.94 -24.18
N TYR A 95 11.65 2.60 -24.26
CA TYR A 95 12.50 1.73 -23.46
C TYR A 95 13.56 0.95 -24.25
N SER A 96 13.65 1.13 -25.58
CA SER A 96 14.64 0.41 -26.41
C SER A 96 16.08 0.79 -26.07
N GLU A 97 16.33 2.05 -25.72
CA GLU A 97 17.68 2.55 -25.36
C GLU A 97 18.24 1.95 -24.05
N ILE A 98 17.38 1.38 -23.21
CA ILE A 98 17.76 0.80 -21.92
C ILE A 98 17.74 -0.73 -21.91
N ALA A 99 17.37 -1.37 -23.03
CA ALA A 99 17.20 -2.82 -23.11
C ALA A 99 18.47 -3.61 -22.71
N GLY A 100 19.66 -3.09 -23.06
CA GLY A 100 20.96 -3.69 -22.77
C GLY A 100 21.65 -3.17 -21.50
N LYS A 101 21.00 -2.32 -20.70
CA LYS A 101 21.59 -1.69 -19.49
C LYS A 101 20.78 -2.05 -18.24
N PHE A 102 21.37 -1.89 -17.05
CA PHE A 102 20.65 -2.02 -15.78
C PHE A 102 20.38 -0.64 -15.18
N ARG A 103 19.14 -0.29 -14.83
CA ARG A 103 18.86 0.98 -14.15
C ARG A 103 19.20 0.87 -12.66
N PRO A 104 20.08 1.72 -12.12
CA PRO A 104 20.35 1.75 -10.69
C PRO A 104 19.05 1.96 -9.89
N GLY A 105 18.87 1.19 -8.82
CA GLY A 105 17.68 1.26 -7.97
C GLY A 105 16.41 0.64 -8.56
N HIS A 106 16.44 0.03 -9.74
CA HIS A 106 15.34 -0.82 -10.27
C HIS A 106 15.65 -2.31 -10.07
N ALA A 107 14.65 -3.15 -10.34
CA ALA A 107 14.77 -4.60 -10.23
C ALA A 107 15.59 -5.25 -11.38
N ASP A 108 16.05 -4.44 -12.33
CA ASP A 108 16.65 -4.84 -13.59
C ASP A 108 17.74 -5.91 -13.47
N ILE A 109 18.79 -5.64 -12.67
CA ILE A 109 19.91 -6.56 -12.50
C ILE A 109 19.52 -7.80 -11.69
N ALA A 110 18.70 -7.61 -10.66
CA ALA A 110 18.25 -8.70 -9.81
C ALA A 110 17.38 -9.70 -10.59
N TYR A 111 16.49 -9.22 -11.46
CA TYR A 111 15.70 -10.09 -12.34
C TYR A 111 16.57 -10.81 -13.36
N TRP A 112 17.55 -10.13 -13.95
CA TRP A 112 18.49 -10.76 -14.87
C TRP A 112 19.32 -11.87 -14.20
N GLN A 113 19.89 -11.60 -13.03
CA GLN A 113 20.67 -12.57 -12.27
C GLN A 113 19.81 -13.75 -11.78
N LYS A 114 18.54 -13.51 -11.42
CA LYS A 114 17.64 -14.54 -10.90
C LYS A 114 17.03 -15.42 -11.99
N TYR A 115 16.61 -14.83 -13.11
CA TYR A 115 15.80 -15.52 -14.13
C TYR A 115 16.52 -15.69 -15.47
N GLY A 116 17.69 -15.07 -15.66
CA GLY A 116 18.39 -15.04 -16.96
C GLY A 116 17.68 -14.20 -18.04
N LEU A 117 16.50 -13.66 -17.73
CA LEU A 117 15.70 -12.85 -18.63
C LEU A 117 14.99 -11.73 -17.87
N ARG A 118 14.74 -10.63 -18.57
CA ARG A 118 14.08 -9.44 -18.00
C ARG A 118 13.21 -8.78 -19.05
N ASP A 119 11.94 -8.54 -18.71
CA ASP A 119 11.12 -7.62 -19.48
C ASP A 119 11.52 -6.17 -19.16
N TYR A 120 12.32 -5.59 -20.05
CA TYR A 120 12.81 -4.21 -19.91
C TYR A 120 11.71 -3.16 -20.17
N ARG A 121 10.54 -3.55 -20.71
CA ARG A 121 9.43 -2.64 -21.02
C ARG A 121 8.70 -2.29 -19.73
N GLY A 122 8.91 -1.07 -19.23
CA GLY A 122 8.27 -0.56 -18.02
C GLY A 122 8.51 -1.34 -16.73
N GLY A 123 9.52 -2.21 -16.69
CA GLY A 123 9.84 -3.08 -15.56
C GLY A 123 9.01 -4.36 -15.46
N GLY A 124 8.22 -4.71 -16.49
CA GLY A 124 7.48 -5.98 -16.54
C GLY A 124 6.64 -6.22 -15.28
N ARG A 125 6.86 -7.37 -14.62
CA ARG A 125 6.20 -7.80 -13.38
C ARG A 125 6.60 -7.00 -12.13
N SER A 126 7.80 -6.42 -12.12
CA SER A 126 8.31 -5.63 -10.97
C SER A 126 7.77 -4.19 -10.92
N SER A 127 6.98 -3.81 -11.92
CA SER A 127 6.43 -2.47 -12.07
C SER A 127 5.34 -2.19 -11.04
N ALA A 128 5.29 -0.96 -10.52
CA ALA A 128 4.20 -0.50 -9.66
C ALA A 128 2.82 -0.48 -10.36
N ARG A 129 2.75 -0.80 -11.66
CA ARG A 129 1.49 -1.04 -12.37
C ARG A 129 0.68 -2.18 -11.73
N GLU A 130 1.36 -3.20 -11.21
CA GLU A 130 0.74 -4.34 -10.50
C GLU A 130 -0.10 -3.92 -9.29
N THR A 131 0.24 -2.80 -8.63
CA THR A 131 -0.53 -2.30 -7.48
C THR A 131 -1.98 -1.93 -7.81
N ALA A 132 -2.35 -1.74 -9.08
CA ALA A 132 -3.75 -1.59 -9.49
C ALA A 132 -4.56 -2.86 -9.15
N ALA A 133 -3.99 -4.05 -9.35
CA ALA A 133 -4.63 -5.31 -8.96
C ALA A 133 -4.83 -5.41 -7.45
N ARG A 134 -3.84 -4.94 -6.66
CA ARG A 134 -3.93 -4.91 -5.19
C ARG A 134 -5.02 -3.96 -4.71
N VAL A 135 -5.15 -2.78 -5.33
CA VAL A 135 -6.20 -1.81 -4.99
C VAL A 135 -7.58 -2.33 -5.35
N ALA A 136 -7.73 -3.00 -6.50
CA ALA A 136 -8.99 -3.66 -6.85
C ALA A 136 -9.38 -4.75 -5.84
N ALA A 137 -8.42 -5.60 -5.45
CA ALA A 137 -8.65 -6.61 -4.41
C ALA A 137 -8.95 -5.99 -3.03
N GLY A 138 -8.30 -4.88 -2.69
CA GLY A 138 -8.60 -4.10 -1.49
C GLY A 138 -10.00 -3.50 -1.48
N GLY A 139 -10.56 -3.16 -2.64
CA GLY A 139 -11.96 -2.77 -2.77
C GLY A 139 -12.91 -3.91 -2.42
N VAL A 140 -12.61 -5.14 -2.85
CA VAL A 140 -13.37 -6.34 -2.45
C VAL A 140 -13.27 -6.55 -0.94
N ALA A 141 -12.07 -6.39 -0.38
CA ALA A 141 -11.88 -6.50 1.06
C ALA A 141 -12.68 -5.45 1.84
N ARG A 142 -12.71 -4.20 1.36
CA ARG A 142 -13.49 -3.10 1.95
C ARG A 142 -14.99 -3.36 1.90
N ALA A 143 -15.51 -3.89 0.79
CA ALA A 143 -16.92 -4.26 0.68
C ALA A 143 -17.31 -5.31 1.73
N ALA A 144 -16.48 -6.35 1.90
CA ALA A 144 -16.73 -7.36 2.93
C ALA A 144 -16.56 -6.81 4.36
N LEU A 145 -15.56 -5.96 4.61
CA LEU A 145 -15.37 -5.32 5.91
C LEU A 145 -16.54 -4.40 6.29
N ALA A 146 -17.15 -3.70 5.33
CA ALA A 146 -18.31 -2.84 5.59
C ALA A 146 -19.50 -3.64 6.16
N GLU A 147 -19.68 -4.88 5.71
CA GLU A 147 -20.73 -5.78 6.22
C GLU A 147 -20.35 -6.42 7.57
N LEU A 148 -19.07 -6.82 7.72
CA LEU A 148 -18.62 -7.64 8.85
C LEU A 148 -18.11 -6.83 10.06
N ALA A 149 -17.65 -5.61 9.82
CA ALA A 149 -17.08 -4.72 10.81
C ALA A 149 -17.41 -3.25 10.44
N PRO A 150 -18.68 -2.83 10.49
CA PRO A 150 -19.13 -1.53 9.98
C PRO A 150 -18.53 -0.31 10.71
N ALA A 151 -17.99 -0.49 11.91
CA ALA A 151 -17.26 0.56 12.63
C ALA A 151 -15.82 0.74 12.12
N LEU A 152 -15.31 -0.20 11.32
CA LEU A 152 -13.93 -0.19 10.84
C LEU A 152 -13.78 0.82 9.70
N SER A 153 -12.83 1.74 9.87
CA SER A 153 -12.44 2.69 8.83
C SER A 153 -10.93 2.68 8.65
N ILE A 154 -10.45 2.89 7.41
CA ILE A 154 -9.03 2.89 7.08
C ILE A 154 -8.73 4.17 6.32
N GLN A 155 -7.76 4.93 6.81
CA GLN A 155 -7.33 6.20 6.23
C GLN A 155 -5.80 6.25 6.16
N GLY A 156 -5.28 6.52 4.96
CA GLY A 156 -3.87 6.74 4.72
C GLY A 156 -3.57 8.21 4.44
N TYR A 157 -2.41 8.66 4.88
CA TYR A 157 -1.91 10.02 4.62
C TYR A 157 -0.38 10.08 4.63
N MET A 158 0.18 11.10 4.00
CA MET A 158 1.63 11.32 4.02
C MET A 158 2.04 12.13 5.25
N VAL A 159 3.13 11.73 5.90
CA VAL A 159 3.68 12.41 7.09
C VAL A 159 5.05 13.03 6.84
N GLN A 160 5.69 12.77 5.69
CA GLN A 160 6.97 13.36 5.31
C GLN A 160 7.23 13.25 3.81
N ILE A 161 7.84 14.30 3.23
CA ILE A 161 8.47 14.25 1.89
C ILE A 161 9.91 14.74 2.02
N GLY A 162 10.88 13.92 1.56
CA GLY A 162 12.29 14.25 1.69
C GLY A 162 12.66 14.62 3.14
N PRO A 163 13.31 15.77 3.38
CA PRO A 163 13.68 16.22 4.73
C PRO A 163 12.56 16.96 5.47
N HIS A 164 11.34 17.05 4.93
CA HIS A 164 10.26 17.90 5.44
C HIS A 164 9.14 17.05 6.06
N PRO A 165 9.14 16.80 7.39
CA PRO A 165 8.01 16.16 8.07
C PRO A 165 6.82 17.12 8.21
N ILE A 166 5.63 16.58 8.45
CA ILE A 166 4.48 17.36 8.91
C ILE A 166 4.67 17.83 10.36
N ASP A 167 3.93 18.85 10.76
CA ASP A 167 3.72 19.16 12.17
C ASP A 167 2.45 18.45 12.66
N ARG A 168 2.62 17.49 13.58
CA ARG A 168 1.49 16.74 14.15
C ARG A 168 0.52 17.65 14.93
N GLY A 169 0.96 18.83 15.40
CA GLY A 169 0.10 19.81 16.06
C GLY A 169 -0.86 20.54 15.12
N ARG A 170 -0.65 20.46 13.80
CA ARG A 170 -1.53 21.01 12.76
C ARG A 170 -2.35 19.94 12.03
N PHE A 171 -2.47 18.74 12.60
CA PHE A 171 -3.20 17.65 11.98
C PHE A 171 -4.69 18.01 11.81
N ASP A 172 -5.15 18.05 10.56
CA ASP A 172 -6.55 18.13 10.17
C ASP A 172 -6.88 17.00 9.17
N ALA A 173 -7.77 16.09 9.58
CA ALA A 173 -8.18 14.97 8.74
C ALA A 173 -8.93 15.40 7.48
N GLU A 174 -9.60 16.56 7.49
CA GLU A 174 -10.33 17.08 6.34
C GLU A 174 -9.38 17.58 5.24
N GLU A 175 -8.13 17.95 5.59
CA GLU A 175 -7.13 18.40 4.61
C GLU A 175 -6.61 17.26 3.73
N ILE A 176 -6.64 16.01 4.23
CA ILE A 176 -6.09 14.83 3.51
C ILE A 176 -6.66 14.73 2.08
N ALA A 177 -7.95 14.96 1.89
CA ALA A 177 -8.57 14.89 0.57
C ALA A 177 -8.50 16.21 -0.24
N ARG A 178 -8.07 17.32 0.38
CA ARG A 178 -8.09 18.67 -0.21
C ARG A 178 -6.78 19.07 -0.89
N ASN A 179 -5.74 18.24 -0.79
CA ASN A 179 -4.44 18.49 -1.42
C ASN A 179 -3.91 17.24 -2.16
N PRO A 180 -2.95 17.39 -3.09
CA PRO A 180 -2.48 16.29 -3.93
C PRO A 180 -1.50 15.34 -3.23
N PHE A 181 -1.20 15.55 -1.94
CA PHE A 181 -0.22 14.79 -1.17
C PHE A 181 -0.87 13.93 -0.09
N TRP A 182 -2.20 13.89 0.01
CA TRP A 182 -2.87 13.19 1.11
C TRP A 182 -2.37 13.69 2.48
N CYS A 183 -2.06 14.98 2.59
CA CYS A 183 -1.40 15.53 3.78
C CYS A 183 -2.44 16.10 4.76
N PRO A 184 -2.35 15.81 6.06
CA PRO A 184 -3.23 16.42 7.06
C PRO A 184 -2.74 17.80 7.55
N ASP A 185 -1.56 18.27 7.12
CA ASP A 185 -0.99 19.58 7.46
C ASP A 185 -0.90 20.43 6.19
N ALA A 186 -1.87 21.35 6.01
CA ALA A 186 -1.94 22.20 4.82
C ALA A 186 -0.66 23.02 4.58
N GLN A 187 0.01 23.46 5.67
CA GLN A 187 1.24 24.25 5.56
C GLN A 187 2.42 23.38 5.09
N ALA A 188 2.52 22.13 5.59
CA ALA A 188 3.50 21.18 5.07
C ALA A 188 3.23 20.85 3.59
N ALA A 189 1.96 20.70 3.20
CA ALA A 189 1.57 20.44 1.81
C ALA A 189 2.02 21.55 0.85
N GLU A 190 1.90 22.82 1.25
CA GLU A 190 2.41 23.96 0.47
C GLU A 190 3.94 23.91 0.34
N GLY A 191 4.66 23.70 1.44
CA GLY A 191 6.13 23.59 1.41
C GLY A 191 6.62 22.41 0.56
N TRP A 192 5.89 21.29 0.58
CA TRP A 192 6.19 20.11 -0.24
C TRP A 192 6.00 20.37 -1.73
N ALA A 193 5.01 21.19 -2.12
CA ALA A 193 4.80 21.59 -3.50
C ALA A 193 6.01 22.33 -4.08
N ASP A 194 6.52 23.32 -3.35
CA ASP A 194 7.70 24.10 -3.76
C ASP A 194 8.96 23.23 -3.83
N TYR A 195 9.15 22.37 -2.83
CA TYR A 195 10.27 21.43 -2.79
C TYR A 195 10.27 20.47 -4.00
N LEU A 196 9.13 19.85 -4.31
CA LEU A 196 9.01 18.95 -5.45
C LEU A 196 9.14 19.66 -6.80
N ASP A 197 8.67 20.91 -6.92
CA ASP A 197 8.89 21.71 -8.11
C ASP A 197 10.38 22.01 -8.33
N GLY A 198 11.13 22.27 -7.25
CA GLY A 198 12.58 22.39 -7.27
C GLY A 198 13.25 21.12 -7.81
N LEU A 199 12.90 19.96 -7.25
CA LEU A 199 13.45 18.66 -7.68
C LEU A 199 13.10 18.33 -9.13
N ARG A 200 11.89 18.64 -9.57
CA ARG A 200 11.50 18.46 -10.98
C ARG A 200 12.35 19.30 -11.93
N LYS A 201 12.65 20.55 -11.57
CA LYS A 201 13.52 21.44 -12.35
C LYS A 201 14.97 20.91 -12.38
N SER A 202 15.46 20.36 -11.28
CA SER A 202 16.80 19.75 -11.21
C SER A 202 16.85 18.32 -11.78
N GLY A 203 15.71 17.76 -12.19
CA GLY A 203 15.61 16.41 -12.74
C GLY A 203 15.83 15.29 -11.71
N ASP A 204 15.58 15.56 -10.42
CA ASP A 204 15.77 14.65 -9.29
C ASP A 204 14.42 14.23 -8.64
N SER A 205 14.46 13.42 -7.59
CA SER A 205 13.27 12.87 -6.92
C SER A 205 13.41 12.82 -5.40
N ALA A 206 12.29 12.61 -4.69
CA ALA A 206 12.26 12.49 -3.23
C ALA A 206 11.59 11.19 -2.77
N GLY A 207 12.05 10.69 -1.63
CA GLY A 207 11.33 9.68 -0.85
C GLY A 207 10.21 10.30 -0.01
N ALA A 208 9.46 9.46 0.68
CA ALA A 208 8.38 9.90 1.57
C ALA A 208 8.11 8.88 2.68
N MET A 209 7.37 9.31 3.69
CA MET A 209 6.78 8.46 4.72
C MET A 209 5.25 8.53 4.61
N VAL A 210 4.60 7.37 4.61
CA VAL A 210 3.13 7.24 4.63
C VAL A 210 2.73 6.62 5.96
N GLU A 211 1.66 7.13 6.57
CA GLU A 211 0.99 6.54 7.73
C GLU A 211 -0.39 6.06 7.29
N VAL A 212 -0.78 4.85 7.71
CA VAL A 212 -2.10 4.27 7.48
C VAL A 212 -2.66 3.89 8.84
N VAL A 213 -3.86 4.38 9.13
CA VAL A 213 -4.56 4.17 10.40
C VAL A 213 -5.85 3.43 10.12
N ALA A 214 -6.07 2.32 10.84
CA ALA A 214 -7.37 1.67 10.93
C ALA A 214 -8.01 1.94 12.30
N ARG A 215 -9.20 2.53 12.30
CA ARG A 215 -10.01 2.81 13.49
C ARG A 215 -11.16 1.83 13.59
N GLY A 216 -11.63 1.55 14.81
CA GLY A 216 -12.75 0.62 15.02
C GLY A 216 -12.40 -0.82 14.65
N VAL A 217 -11.10 -1.18 14.70
CA VAL A 217 -10.64 -2.55 14.53
C VAL A 217 -11.11 -3.36 15.75
N PRO A 218 -11.84 -4.47 15.57
CA PRO A 218 -12.21 -5.33 16.69
C PRO A 218 -10.98 -5.78 17.46
N GLU A 219 -11.06 -5.85 18.78
CA GLU A 219 -10.06 -6.50 19.60
C GLU A 219 -9.98 -8.00 19.27
N GLY A 220 -8.80 -8.60 19.44
CA GLY A 220 -8.59 -10.04 19.25
C GLY A 220 -8.21 -10.49 17.85
N LEU A 221 -8.04 -9.59 16.88
CA LEU A 221 -7.56 -9.94 15.54
C LEU A 221 -6.05 -10.17 15.53
N GLY A 222 -5.62 -11.30 14.99
CA GLY A 222 -4.23 -11.73 14.97
C GLY A 222 -4.07 -13.17 15.42
N ALA A 223 -3.03 -13.85 14.93
CA ALA A 223 -2.66 -15.18 15.38
C ALA A 223 -1.26 -15.15 16.02
N PRO A 224 -1.08 -15.66 17.24
CA PRO A 224 0.23 -15.67 17.88
C PRO A 224 1.33 -16.35 17.05
N VAL A 225 2.56 -15.90 17.26
CA VAL A 225 3.82 -16.44 16.71
C VAL A 225 4.03 -16.20 15.20
N TYR A 226 3.28 -16.86 14.31
CA TYR A 226 3.55 -16.86 12.87
C TYR A 226 2.51 -16.16 11.99
N GLY A 227 1.36 -15.80 12.55
CA GLY A 227 0.33 -15.01 11.87
C GLY A 227 0.01 -13.75 12.66
N LYS A 228 1.03 -13.10 13.24
CA LYS A 228 0.80 -11.90 14.03
C LYS A 228 0.29 -10.78 13.11
N LEU A 229 -0.66 -10.00 13.61
CA LEU A 229 -1.25 -8.93 12.82
C LEU A 229 -0.19 -7.89 12.38
N ASP A 230 0.72 -7.53 13.27
CA ASP A 230 1.84 -6.61 12.98
C ASP A 230 2.81 -7.18 11.93
N ALA A 231 3.11 -8.48 11.99
CA ALA A 231 3.98 -9.16 11.03
C ALA A 231 3.36 -9.19 9.63
N ASP A 232 2.07 -9.48 9.52
CA ASP A 232 1.36 -9.52 8.23
C ASP A 232 1.16 -8.12 7.66
N LEU A 233 0.85 -7.12 8.49
CA LEU A 233 0.83 -5.72 8.08
C LEU A 233 2.21 -5.27 7.60
N ALA A 234 3.28 -5.61 8.34
CA ALA A 234 4.64 -5.28 7.94
C ALA A 234 5.03 -5.90 6.60
N ALA A 235 4.73 -7.19 6.41
CA ALA A 235 4.97 -7.89 5.14
C ALA A 235 4.17 -7.26 4.00
N ALA A 236 2.88 -6.95 4.23
CA ALA A 236 2.00 -6.35 3.24
C ALA A 236 2.51 -4.97 2.79
N MET A 237 2.90 -4.10 3.72
CA MET A 237 3.44 -2.77 3.39
C MET A 237 4.84 -2.86 2.75
N MET A 238 5.72 -3.70 3.27
CA MET A 238 7.08 -3.89 2.73
C MET A 238 7.06 -4.44 1.29
N SER A 239 6.01 -5.18 0.93
CA SER A 239 5.83 -5.72 -0.41
C SER A 239 5.41 -4.68 -1.46
N ILE A 240 5.05 -3.45 -1.04
CA ILE A 240 4.71 -2.35 -1.94
C ILE A 240 6.01 -1.86 -2.61
N ASN A 241 5.94 -1.61 -3.92
CA ASN A 241 7.11 -1.16 -4.67
C ASN A 241 7.74 0.10 -4.04
N ALA A 242 9.07 0.12 -4.00
CA ALA A 242 9.88 1.19 -3.40
C ALA A 242 9.83 1.33 -1.87
N VAL A 243 9.03 0.53 -1.14
CA VAL A 243 9.07 0.52 0.32
C VAL A 243 10.38 -0.10 0.83
N LYS A 244 10.98 0.53 1.84
CA LYS A 244 12.27 0.13 2.43
C LYS A 244 12.25 -0.03 3.95
N GLY A 245 11.20 0.40 4.64
CA GLY A 245 11.02 0.28 6.08
C GLY A 245 9.54 0.30 6.43
N VAL A 246 9.14 -0.42 7.47
CA VAL A 246 7.77 -0.43 8.02
C VAL A 246 7.84 -0.40 9.54
N GLU A 247 6.92 0.33 10.15
CA GLU A 247 6.82 0.56 11.58
C GLU A 247 5.37 0.39 12.04
N ILE A 248 5.19 -0.10 13.26
CA ILE A 248 3.90 -0.20 13.95
C ILE A 248 3.97 0.70 15.19
N GLY A 249 2.97 1.56 15.41
CA GLY A 249 2.95 2.49 16.54
C GLY A 249 4.16 3.42 16.58
N GLU A 250 4.92 3.39 17.67
CA GLU A 250 6.20 4.12 17.80
C GLU A 250 7.29 3.63 16.85
N GLY A 251 7.20 2.38 16.37
CA GLY A 251 8.17 1.85 15.42
C GLY A 251 9.59 1.82 15.99
N MET A 252 10.56 2.33 15.23
CA MET A 252 11.96 2.38 15.69
C MET A 252 12.17 3.38 16.83
N ALA A 253 11.26 4.36 17.02
CA ALA A 253 11.36 5.32 18.12
C ALA A 253 11.16 4.66 19.49
N ALA A 254 10.49 3.51 19.55
CA ALA A 254 10.32 2.73 20.78
C ALA A 254 11.65 2.35 21.45
N ALA A 255 12.73 2.19 20.67
CA ALA A 255 14.05 1.86 21.18
C ALA A 255 14.66 2.95 22.09
N ALA A 256 14.15 4.19 22.02
CA ALA A 256 14.58 5.30 22.86
C ALA A 256 13.75 5.44 24.14
N LEU A 257 12.68 4.65 24.31
CA LEU A 257 11.76 4.76 25.44
C LEU A 257 12.16 3.85 26.60
N THR A 258 11.92 4.32 27.82
CA THR A 258 11.95 3.46 29.01
C THR A 258 10.66 2.65 29.10
N GLY A 259 10.66 1.55 29.86
CA GLY A 259 9.46 0.72 30.02
C GLY A 259 8.24 1.50 30.53
N SER A 260 8.44 2.45 31.44
CA SER A 260 7.36 3.31 31.95
C SER A 260 6.88 4.34 30.93
N ALA A 261 7.73 4.80 30.00
CA ALA A 261 7.34 5.74 28.95
C ALA A 261 6.65 5.04 27.76
N ASN A 262 6.95 3.76 27.53
CA ASN A 262 6.38 2.98 26.42
C ASN A 262 5.09 2.24 26.80
N ALA A 263 4.80 2.10 28.10
CA ALA A 263 3.63 1.35 28.57
C ALA A 263 2.35 2.15 28.32
N ASP A 264 1.48 1.62 27.45
CA ASP A 264 0.13 2.13 27.27
C ASP A 264 -0.73 1.73 28.49
N GLU A 265 -0.82 2.62 29.49
CA GLU A 265 -1.55 2.37 30.74
C GLU A 265 -3.04 2.11 30.49
N ILE A 266 -3.60 1.11 31.19
CA ILE A 266 -4.94 0.57 30.95
C ILE A 266 -5.85 0.91 32.14
N PHE A 267 -7.05 1.40 31.86
CA PHE A 267 -8.09 1.70 32.84
C PHE A 267 -9.47 1.33 32.31
N MET A 268 -10.48 1.30 33.19
CA MET A 268 -11.87 1.11 32.75
C MET A 268 -12.47 2.45 32.32
N GLY A 269 -12.98 2.50 31.09
CA GLY A 269 -13.74 3.62 30.56
C GLY A 269 -15.13 3.72 31.17
N ASN A 270 -15.77 4.89 30.99
CA ASN A 270 -17.14 5.14 31.46
C ASN A 270 -18.21 4.28 30.75
N ASP A 271 -17.86 3.69 29.61
CA ASP A 271 -18.67 2.76 28.83
C ASP A 271 -18.51 1.29 29.29
N GLY A 272 -17.71 1.05 30.33
CA GLY A 272 -17.41 -0.28 30.84
C GLY A 272 -16.42 -1.07 29.99
N ARG A 273 -15.69 -0.42 29.05
CA ARG A 273 -14.67 -1.06 28.22
C ARG A 273 -13.26 -0.64 28.62
N PRO A 274 -12.22 -1.45 28.34
CA PRO A 274 -10.85 -1.01 28.52
C PRO A 274 -10.54 0.24 27.69
N ALA A 275 -9.88 1.20 28.33
CA ALA A 275 -9.37 2.41 27.72
C ALA A 275 -7.86 2.52 28.03
N TYR A 276 -7.16 3.26 27.18
CA TYR A 276 -5.70 3.36 27.21
C TYR A 276 -5.27 4.83 27.25
N ALA A 277 -4.24 5.13 28.03
CA ALA A 277 -3.74 6.50 28.18
C ALA A 277 -2.97 7.00 26.94
N SER A 278 -2.42 6.08 26.14
CA SER A 278 -1.62 6.32 24.95
C SER A 278 -1.78 5.15 23.96
N ASN A 279 -1.14 5.23 22.79
CA ASN A 279 -1.15 4.16 21.77
C ASN A 279 0.25 3.95 21.17
N HIS A 280 1.27 3.83 22.01
CA HIS A 280 2.65 3.59 21.60
C HIS A 280 2.81 2.24 20.88
N ALA A 281 2.01 1.24 21.27
CA ALA A 281 1.96 -0.07 20.62
C ALA A 281 1.34 -0.05 19.21
N GLY A 282 0.66 1.04 18.82
CA GLY A 282 -0.01 1.13 17.53
C GLY A 282 -1.16 0.13 17.37
N GLY A 283 -1.91 -0.11 18.43
CA GLY A 283 -3.11 -0.94 18.47
C GLY A 283 -2.87 -2.44 18.48
N ILE A 284 -1.62 -2.89 18.60
CA ILE A 284 -1.25 -4.31 18.54
C ILE A 284 -0.36 -4.70 19.71
N LEU A 285 -0.81 -5.65 20.54
CA LEU A 285 -0.05 -6.22 21.64
C LEU A 285 0.09 -7.73 21.46
N GLY A 286 1.32 -8.23 21.55
CA GLY A 286 1.59 -9.67 21.35
C GLY A 286 1.26 -10.19 19.94
N GLY A 287 1.05 -9.30 18.97
CA GLY A 287 0.59 -9.64 17.62
C GLY A 287 -0.92 -9.70 17.45
N ILE A 288 -1.69 -9.20 18.44
CA ILE A 288 -3.16 -9.20 18.46
C ILE A 288 -3.68 -7.76 18.64
N SER A 289 -4.76 -7.40 17.94
CA SER A 289 -5.39 -6.09 18.08
C SER A 289 -6.00 -5.86 19.46
N THR A 290 -5.83 -4.64 19.98
CA THR A 290 -6.30 -4.24 21.32
C THR A 290 -7.65 -3.53 21.30
N GLY A 291 -8.15 -3.15 20.12
CA GLY A 291 -9.31 -2.26 19.96
C GLY A 291 -8.94 -0.78 19.82
N GLN A 292 -7.69 -0.40 20.13
CA GLN A 292 -7.15 0.91 19.78
C GLN A 292 -6.91 1.02 18.27
N ASP A 293 -6.70 2.23 17.79
CA ASP A 293 -6.32 2.50 16.40
C ASP A 293 -5.07 1.68 16.02
N VAL A 294 -5.15 0.91 14.93
CA VAL A 294 -4.01 0.21 14.36
C VAL A 294 -3.24 1.18 13.48
N VAL A 295 -1.99 1.47 13.86
CA VAL A 295 -1.17 2.51 13.21
C VAL A 295 0.06 1.88 12.56
N VAL A 296 0.16 2.04 11.24
CA VAL A 296 1.30 1.53 10.45
C VAL A 296 1.93 2.66 9.66
N ARG A 297 3.25 2.79 9.73
CA ARG A 297 4.01 3.70 8.85
C ARG A 297 4.93 2.92 7.91
N PHE A 298 5.14 3.44 6.70
CA PHE A 298 6.12 2.86 5.80
C PHE A 298 6.90 3.91 5.00
N ALA A 299 8.21 3.66 4.86
CA ALA A 299 9.16 4.53 4.18
C ALA A 299 9.30 4.13 2.71
N VAL A 300 9.00 5.05 1.81
CA VAL A 300 9.14 4.89 0.36
C VAL A 300 10.40 5.60 -0.11
N LYS A 301 11.32 4.88 -0.76
CA LYS A 301 12.55 5.48 -1.29
C LYS A 301 12.27 6.45 -2.46
N PRO A 302 13.22 7.35 -2.79
CA PRO A 302 13.11 8.20 -3.98
C PRO A 302 12.93 7.41 -5.28
N THR A 303 12.23 8.00 -6.24
CA THR A 303 12.06 7.42 -7.58
C THR A 303 13.41 7.27 -8.28
N SER A 304 13.79 6.03 -8.62
CA SER A 304 15.10 5.75 -9.21
C SER A 304 15.27 6.27 -10.65
N SER A 305 14.17 6.51 -11.37
CA SER A 305 14.20 7.02 -12.74
C SER A 305 14.25 8.55 -12.73
N ILE A 306 15.45 9.10 -12.94
CA ILE A 306 15.76 10.52 -12.91
C ILE A 306 16.50 10.96 -14.19
N LEU A 307 16.54 12.27 -14.44
CA LEU A 307 17.16 12.85 -15.64
C LEU A 307 18.69 13.01 -15.48
N THR A 308 19.18 13.01 -14.25
CA THR A 308 20.62 13.07 -13.97
C THR A 308 21.29 11.75 -14.37
N PRO A 309 22.38 11.78 -15.17
CA PRO A 309 23.11 10.58 -15.54
C PRO A 309 23.57 9.75 -14.33
N ARG A 310 23.51 8.42 -14.49
CA ARG A 310 24.01 7.46 -13.50
C ARG A 310 24.90 6.43 -14.18
N ARG A 311 25.99 6.09 -13.49
CA ARG A 311 26.87 4.98 -13.87
C ARG A 311 26.16 3.65 -13.68
N THR A 312 26.39 2.73 -14.61
CA THR A 312 25.86 1.38 -14.59
C THR A 312 26.75 0.46 -15.44
N ILE A 313 26.31 -0.77 -15.66
CA ILE A 313 26.92 -1.73 -16.59
C ILE A 313 25.89 -2.22 -17.60
N THR A 314 26.39 -2.72 -18.73
CA THR A 314 25.58 -3.42 -19.74
C THR A 314 25.38 -4.90 -19.36
N THR A 315 24.52 -5.61 -20.10
CA THR A 315 24.39 -7.07 -19.97
C THR A 315 25.67 -7.84 -20.31
N ALA A 316 26.61 -7.23 -21.03
CA ALA A 316 27.94 -7.79 -21.30
C ALA A 316 28.96 -7.52 -20.17
N GLY A 317 28.59 -6.75 -19.14
CA GLY A 317 29.47 -6.37 -18.04
C GLY A 317 30.25 -5.07 -18.27
N GLU A 318 30.14 -4.46 -19.45
CA GLU A 318 30.88 -3.23 -19.78
C GLU A 318 30.34 -2.00 -19.03
N PRO A 319 31.20 -1.10 -18.54
CA PRO A 319 30.80 0.18 -17.96
C PRO A 319 29.93 1.00 -18.92
N ALA A 320 28.87 1.60 -18.40
CA ALA A 320 27.96 2.43 -19.17
C ALA A 320 27.37 3.57 -18.32
N GLU A 321 26.76 4.54 -18.99
CA GLU A 321 25.88 5.50 -18.36
C GLU A 321 24.45 5.34 -18.86
N ILE A 322 23.50 5.70 -17.99
CA ILE A 322 22.07 5.66 -18.28
C ILE A 322 21.40 6.94 -17.79
N VAL A 323 20.50 7.45 -18.63
CA VAL A 323 19.55 8.51 -18.31
C VAL A 323 18.17 7.95 -18.63
N THR A 324 17.26 7.97 -17.67
CA THR A 324 15.90 7.48 -17.92
C THR A 324 15.03 8.67 -18.27
N LYS A 325 14.80 8.87 -19.57
CA LYS A 325 13.87 9.89 -20.08
C LYS A 325 12.44 9.35 -19.94
N GLY A 326 11.52 10.18 -19.46
CA GLY A 326 10.12 9.78 -19.37
C GLY A 326 9.31 10.54 -18.33
N ARG A 327 8.01 10.21 -18.27
CA ARG A 327 7.03 10.76 -17.33
C ARG A 327 7.11 9.98 -16.02
N HIS A 328 8.10 10.27 -15.18
CA HIS A 328 8.28 9.61 -13.88
C HIS A 328 7.71 10.44 -12.73
N ASP A 329 7.26 9.76 -11.68
CA ASP A 329 6.81 10.40 -10.46
C ASP A 329 8.01 11.07 -9.76
N PRO A 330 7.98 12.38 -9.42
CA PRO A 330 9.00 13.00 -8.58
C PRO A 330 8.99 12.44 -7.15
N CYS A 331 7.86 11.89 -6.71
CA CYS A 331 7.74 11.12 -5.47
C CYS A 331 6.72 9.99 -5.64
N VAL A 332 7.17 8.74 -5.69
CA VAL A 332 6.27 7.57 -5.78
C VAL A 332 5.42 7.35 -4.51
N GLY A 333 5.80 7.94 -3.38
CA GLY A 333 5.08 7.82 -2.11
C GLY A 333 3.65 8.34 -2.15
N ILE A 334 3.36 9.36 -2.97
CA ILE A 334 2.02 9.93 -3.14
C ILE A 334 1.02 8.86 -3.58
N ARG A 335 1.40 8.01 -4.52
CA ARG A 335 0.53 6.95 -5.05
C ARG A 335 0.57 5.68 -4.21
N ALA A 336 1.48 5.60 -3.23
CA ALA A 336 1.55 4.47 -2.31
C ALA A 336 0.47 4.55 -1.22
N VAL A 337 -0.09 5.73 -0.94
CA VAL A 337 -1.17 5.93 0.06
C VAL A 337 -2.37 5.00 -0.19
N PRO A 338 -3.07 5.07 -1.35
CA PRO A 338 -4.20 4.18 -1.61
C PRO A 338 -3.81 2.70 -1.70
N VAL A 339 -2.54 2.39 -1.99
CA VAL A 339 -2.03 1.00 -1.99
C VAL A 339 -1.86 0.48 -0.57
N GLY A 340 -1.30 1.28 0.34
CA GLY A 340 -1.20 0.93 1.77
C GLY A 340 -2.58 0.74 2.39
N GLU A 341 -3.51 1.64 2.11
CA GLU A 341 -4.92 1.51 2.47
C GLU A 341 -5.54 0.19 1.98
N ALA A 342 -5.29 -0.21 0.73
CA ALA A 342 -5.80 -1.46 0.17
C ALA A 342 -5.18 -2.68 0.84
N MET A 343 -3.85 -2.67 1.06
CA MET A 343 -3.14 -3.77 1.70
C MET A 343 -3.59 -3.98 3.15
N MET A 344 -3.79 -2.89 3.91
CA MET A 344 -4.33 -2.97 5.27
C MET A 344 -5.75 -3.56 5.28
N ALA A 345 -6.62 -3.17 4.35
CA ALA A 345 -7.96 -3.73 4.24
C ALA A 345 -7.93 -5.25 4.02
N CYS A 346 -7.08 -5.73 3.10
CA CYS A 346 -6.95 -7.15 2.83
C CYS A 346 -6.43 -7.92 4.06
N VAL A 347 -5.43 -7.39 4.77
CA VAL A 347 -4.88 -8.03 5.99
C VAL A 347 -5.93 -8.07 7.11
N LEU A 348 -6.62 -6.96 7.36
CA LEU A 348 -7.64 -6.89 8.41
C LEU A 348 -8.81 -7.82 8.12
N LEU A 349 -9.24 -7.94 6.86
CA LEU A 349 -10.27 -8.91 6.50
C LEU A 349 -9.77 -10.35 6.68
N ASP A 350 -8.55 -10.68 6.25
CA ASP A 350 -7.98 -12.01 6.42
C ASP A 350 -7.97 -12.41 7.91
N HIS A 351 -7.48 -11.51 8.78
CA HIS A 351 -7.45 -11.72 10.23
C HIS A 351 -8.83 -11.80 10.87
N LEU A 352 -9.80 -11.02 10.39
CA LEU A 352 -11.19 -11.11 10.83
C LEU A 352 -11.81 -12.46 10.49
N LEU A 353 -11.54 -13.00 9.30
CA LEU A 353 -12.03 -14.31 8.89
C LEU A 353 -11.33 -15.44 9.65
N LEU A 354 -10.02 -15.33 9.90
CA LEU A 354 -9.26 -16.26 10.74
C LEU A 354 -9.80 -16.31 12.17
N ASP A 355 -10.04 -15.15 12.79
CA ASP A 355 -10.60 -15.08 14.15
C ASP A 355 -11.98 -15.74 14.21
N ARG A 356 -12.87 -15.43 13.25
CA ARG A 356 -14.19 -16.06 13.16
C ARG A 356 -14.10 -17.58 13.02
N ALA A 357 -13.14 -18.09 12.25
CA ALA A 357 -12.96 -19.53 12.07
C ALA A 357 -12.42 -20.22 13.34
N GLN A 358 -11.51 -19.55 14.07
CA GLN A 358 -10.82 -20.15 15.21
C GLN A 358 -11.59 -19.99 16.53
N THR A 359 -12.16 -18.82 16.78
CA THR A 359 -12.75 -18.45 18.08
C THR A 359 -14.25 -18.17 18.01
N GLY A 360 -14.81 -18.08 16.80
CA GLY A 360 -16.20 -17.63 16.61
C GLY A 360 -16.44 -16.17 17.00
N GLY A 361 -15.38 -15.38 17.23
CA GLY A 361 -15.48 -14.01 17.73
C GLY A 361 -15.72 -13.90 19.24
N ALA A 362 -15.58 -14.99 19.99
CA ALA A 362 -15.74 -14.95 21.45
C ALA A 362 -14.58 -14.16 22.10
N ARG A 363 -14.90 -13.35 23.12
CA ARG A 363 -13.94 -12.57 23.91
C ARG A 363 -14.10 -12.87 25.39
N GLY A 364 -13.00 -12.80 26.13
CA GLY A 364 -13.03 -12.94 27.59
C GLY A 364 -13.69 -11.72 28.25
N PRO A 365 -14.43 -11.90 29.36
CA PRO A 365 -15.03 -10.77 30.08
C PRO A 365 -13.95 -9.93 30.78
N ILE A 366 -14.18 -8.62 30.84
CA ILE A 366 -13.41 -7.66 31.67
C ILE A 366 -14.44 -6.83 32.43
N GLY A 367 -14.51 -7.01 33.75
CA GLY A 367 -15.57 -6.46 34.60
C GLY A 367 -16.70 -7.45 34.79
#